data_AF-A0A915EF70-F1
#
_entry.id   AF-A0A915EF70-F1
#
_cell.length_a   1.000
_cell.length_b   1.000
_cell.length_c   1.000
_cell.angle_alpha   90.00
_cell.angle_beta   90.00
_cell.angle_gamma   90.00
#
_symmetry.space_group_name_H-M   'P 1'
#
loop_
_entity.id
_entity.type
_entity.pdbx_description
1 polymer ?
#
loop_
_entity_poly.entity_id
_entity_poly.type
_entity_poly.pdbx_seq_one_letter_code
_entity_poly.pdbx_strand_id
1 'polypeptide(L)'
;MCTTDTNIPFLSSFSSYFQTLFFGDFREKNQEEVELKNVCAAEFLHLLEAIYPPVDIEAGNEDVIRKNVECLLRLADCYQVDIVIKRCEVYLKNCPIDEVALEDKILYAQDYRLPELLAFKTVDDVKKLHGPSFQSKLNGSPKSCYAEYETHNTSAHNGQGRAENGYPAANNYGLEYVNSQVKLLEAKLNYEKLNFGKKFSDMQNYYRGRINELESKLVASEERFLQVDTFEAERAKLENDKIGLQNQIKNSEYKLEQSEIKRRLDLQVKEEESKKRISELNQQLHAEKQARKKADEELAALNIKVKELEQLVQIKQTENQKVDDQLVNDLRSENKQLKEMEEQCEKNSESQKISEEKYQQMKVKIDKFVTEANEKRQKEIHKTKEEASEKYVREMAKYKDESLMAGEKHHRESVGLKEELRQLNEKLRHKLSQSLIYYNDLTKTKEELAE
;
A
#
# COMPACT_ATOMS: atom_id res chain seq x y z
N MET A 1 -9.86 -2.78 -19.76
CA MET A 1 -8.87 -2.04 -18.93
C MET A 1 -7.83 -1.52 -19.91
N CYS A 2 -7.71 -0.20 -20.08
CA CYS A 2 -6.85 0.39 -21.11
C CYS A 2 -5.37 0.04 -20.90
N THR A 3 -4.75 -0.39 -22.00
CA THR A 3 -3.37 -0.84 -22.18
C THR A 3 -2.37 0.31 -22.14
N THR A 4 -1.94 0.70 -20.93
CA THR A 4 -0.62 1.34 -20.76
C THR A 4 0.35 0.29 -20.21
N ASP A 5 1.52 0.21 -20.82
CA ASP A 5 2.48 -0.92 -20.81
C ASP A 5 3.03 -1.37 -19.43
N THR A 6 2.55 -0.81 -18.32
CA THR A 6 3.02 -1.11 -16.95
C THR A 6 2.16 -2.10 -16.17
N ASN A 7 0.88 -2.33 -16.53
CA ASN A 7 -0.02 -3.16 -15.70
C ASN A 7 -0.03 -4.66 -16.06
N ILE A 8 0.19 -5.03 -17.33
CA ILE A 8 0.20 -6.44 -17.78
C ILE A 8 1.38 -7.24 -17.20
N PRO A 9 2.64 -6.74 -17.27
CA PRO A 9 3.77 -7.43 -16.66
C PRO A 9 3.63 -7.55 -15.14
N PHE A 10 3.04 -6.55 -14.49
CA PHE A 10 2.80 -6.54 -13.06
C PHE A 10 1.82 -7.65 -12.65
N LEU A 11 0.62 -7.71 -13.24
CA LEU A 11 -0.35 -8.77 -12.92
C LEU A 11 0.22 -10.17 -13.19
N SER A 12 0.95 -10.31 -14.28
CA SER A 12 1.59 -11.58 -14.64
C SER A 12 2.68 -12.03 -13.66
N SER A 13 3.38 -11.09 -13.01
CA SER A 13 4.40 -11.43 -12.00
C SER A 13 3.82 -11.99 -10.70
N PHE A 14 2.54 -11.72 -10.42
CA PHE A 14 1.86 -12.16 -9.19
C PHE A 14 0.85 -13.28 -9.42
N SER A 15 0.55 -13.63 -10.67
CA SER A 15 -0.48 -14.60 -11.05
C SER A 15 -0.04 -15.42 -12.26
N SER A 16 0.07 -16.74 -12.07
CA SER A 16 0.32 -17.68 -13.18
C SER A 16 -0.85 -17.73 -14.16
N TYR A 17 -2.08 -17.48 -13.69
CA TYR A 17 -3.26 -17.36 -14.54
C TYR A 17 -3.09 -16.18 -15.51
N PHE A 18 -2.81 -14.98 -15.01
CA PHE A 18 -2.64 -13.79 -15.87
C PHE A 18 -1.40 -13.90 -16.75
N GLN A 19 -0.32 -14.49 -16.25
CA GLN A 19 0.86 -14.78 -17.07
C GLN A 19 0.50 -15.66 -18.27
N THR A 20 -0.28 -16.71 -18.05
CA THR A 20 -0.73 -17.62 -19.11
C THR A 20 -1.73 -16.95 -20.04
N LEU A 21 -2.65 -16.13 -19.51
CA LEU A 21 -3.65 -15.39 -20.27
C LEU A 21 -3.00 -14.38 -21.23
N PHE A 22 -1.99 -13.64 -20.77
CA PHE A 22 -1.37 -12.56 -21.55
C PHE A 22 -0.18 -13.01 -22.41
N PHE A 23 0.57 -14.03 -21.97
CA PHE A 23 1.78 -14.47 -22.69
C PHE A 23 1.67 -15.85 -23.33
N GLY A 24 0.67 -16.66 -22.95
CA GLY A 24 0.40 -17.96 -23.55
C GLY A 24 -0.18 -17.84 -24.96
N ASP A 25 -0.18 -18.95 -25.71
CA ASP A 25 -0.62 -18.98 -27.10
C ASP A 25 -2.15 -19.11 -27.23
N PHE A 26 -2.87 -18.23 -26.53
CA PHE A 26 -4.32 -18.11 -26.58
C PHE A 26 -4.75 -16.90 -27.42
N ARG A 27 -6.05 -16.81 -27.75
CA ARG A 27 -6.57 -15.72 -28.60
C ARG A 27 -6.50 -14.37 -27.88
N GLU A 28 -6.62 -14.41 -26.55
CA GLU A 28 -6.61 -13.31 -25.60
C GLU A 28 -5.29 -12.54 -25.62
N LYS A 29 -4.17 -13.19 -25.98
CA LYS A 29 -2.84 -12.56 -26.10
C LYS A 29 -2.80 -11.37 -27.05
N ASN A 30 -3.61 -11.39 -28.11
CA ASN A 30 -3.65 -10.33 -29.12
C ASN A 30 -4.85 -9.40 -28.95
N GLN A 31 -5.61 -9.52 -27.86
CA GLN A 31 -6.76 -8.67 -27.59
C GLN A 31 -6.36 -7.47 -26.72
N GLU A 32 -6.86 -6.28 -27.07
CA GLU A 32 -6.66 -5.07 -26.26
C GLU A 32 -7.46 -5.14 -24.94
N GLU A 33 -8.56 -5.87 -24.92
CA GLU A 33 -9.39 -6.08 -23.73
C GLU A 33 -9.81 -7.54 -23.59
N VAL A 34 -9.74 -8.06 -22.36
CA VAL A 34 -10.18 -9.42 -22.00
C VAL A 34 -11.26 -9.32 -20.93
N GLU A 35 -12.40 -9.96 -21.17
CA GLU A 35 -13.51 -10.01 -20.21
C GLU A 35 -13.25 -11.11 -19.16
N LEU A 36 -13.29 -10.74 -17.88
CA LEU A 36 -13.26 -11.69 -16.76
C LEU A 36 -14.70 -12.02 -16.32
N LYS A 37 -15.14 -13.25 -16.56
CA LYS A 37 -16.49 -13.71 -16.21
C LYS A 37 -16.57 -14.13 -14.75
N ASN A 38 -17.76 -13.99 -14.15
CA ASN A 38 -18.08 -14.41 -12.77
C ASN A 38 -17.32 -13.68 -11.65
N VAL A 39 -16.83 -12.47 -11.90
CA VAL A 39 -16.22 -11.61 -10.89
C VAL A 39 -16.78 -10.19 -10.97
N CYS A 40 -17.18 -9.64 -9.83
CA CYS A 40 -17.61 -8.25 -9.75
C CYS A 40 -16.41 -7.30 -9.77
N ALA A 41 -16.54 -6.15 -10.42
CA ALA A 41 -15.48 -5.15 -10.50
C ALA A 41 -14.96 -4.70 -9.11
N ALA A 42 -15.86 -4.57 -8.12
CA ALA A 42 -15.49 -4.19 -6.76
C ALA A 42 -14.61 -5.26 -6.07
N GLU A 43 -14.98 -6.53 -6.24
CA GLU A 43 -14.21 -7.66 -5.70
C GLU A 43 -12.82 -7.76 -6.33
N PHE A 44 -12.74 -7.57 -7.65
CA PHE A 44 -11.48 -7.56 -8.37
C PHE A 44 -10.58 -6.40 -7.95
N LEU A 45 -11.15 -5.22 -7.67
CA LEU A 45 -10.40 -4.09 -7.13
C LEU A 45 -9.76 -4.42 -5.78
N HIS A 46 -10.46 -5.12 -4.88
CA HIS A 46 -9.87 -5.57 -3.62
C HIS A 46 -8.71 -6.54 -3.82
N LEU A 47 -8.78 -7.42 -4.83
CA LEU A 47 -7.66 -8.29 -5.20
C LEU A 47 -6.46 -7.45 -5.66
N LEU A 48 -6.68 -6.44 -6.51
CA LEU A 48 -5.63 -5.54 -6.97
C LEU A 48 -5.00 -4.76 -5.81
N GLU A 49 -5.82 -4.20 -4.92
CA GLU A 49 -5.37 -3.52 -3.69
C GLU A 49 -4.53 -4.47 -2.81
N ALA A 50 -4.91 -5.74 -2.71
CA ALA A 50 -4.17 -6.74 -1.96
C ALA A 50 -2.85 -7.15 -2.63
N ILE A 51 -2.71 -7.03 -3.96
CA ILE A 51 -1.48 -7.30 -4.71
C ILE A 51 -0.52 -6.09 -4.66
N TYR A 52 -1.04 -4.87 -4.84
CA TYR A 52 -0.22 -3.67 -4.87
C TYR A 52 0.42 -3.39 -3.50
N PRO A 53 1.74 -3.16 -3.42
CA PRO A 53 2.38 -2.75 -2.19
C PRO A 53 1.94 -1.31 -1.87
N PRO A 54 1.40 -1.02 -0.67
CA PRO A 54 1.14 0.35 -0.26
C PRO A 54 2.48 1.04 -0.08
N VAL A 55 2.53 2.32 -0.48
CA VAL A 55 3.68 3.22 -0.26
C VAL A 55 4.01 3.34 1.24
N ASP A 56 3.05 3.01 2.10
CA ASP A 56 3.16 2.97 3.56
C ASP A 56 3.13 1.51 4.06
N ILE A 57 4.31 0.99 4.39
CA ILE A 57 4.64 -0.45 4.50
C ILE A 57 3.94 -1.19 5.67
N GLU A 58 3.15 -0.54 6.52
CA GLU A 58 2.69 -1.18 7.77
C GLU A 58 1.18 -1.11 8.05
N ALA A 59 0.35 -0.46 7.22
CA ALA A 59 -1.09 -0.35 7.50
C ALA A 59 -2.03 -0.52 6.29
N GLY A 60 -1.55 -0.34 5.06
CA GLY A 60 -2.43 -0.17 3.89
C GLY A 60 -3.22 -1.41 3.43
N ASN A 61 -2.70 -2.62 3.67
CA ASN A 61 -3.29 -3.84 3.08
C ASN A 61 -4.02 -4.73 4.10
N GLU A 62 -3.77 -4.56 5.40
CA GLU A 62 -4.39 -5.40 6.42
C GLU A 62 -5.90 -5.15 6.54
N ASP A 63 -6.34 -3.90 6.43
CA ASP A 63 -7.76 -3.54 6.47
C ASP A 63 -8.55 -4.11 5.28
N VAL A 64 -7.93 -4.15 4.09
CA VAL A 64 -8.53 -4.74 2.89
C VAL A 64 -8.69 -6.25 3.06
N ILE A 65 -7.65 -6.92 3.57
CA ILE A 65 -7.68 -8.36 3.86
C ILE A 65 -8.73 -8.68 4.93
N ARG A 66 -8.72 -7.93 6.03
CA ARG A 66 -9.63 -8.10 7.17
C ARG A 66 -11.10 -8.03 6.75
N LYS A 67 -11.47 -7.05 5.92
CA LYS A 67 -12.87 -6.84 5.51
C LYS A 67 -13.31 -7.80 4.40
N ASN A 68 -12.39 -8.35 3.62
CA ASN A 68 -12.71 -9.06 2.38
C ASN A 68 -12.07 -10.47 2.29
N VAL A 69 -11.68 -11.09 3.42
CA VAL A 69 -10.89 -12.33 3.44
C VAL A 69 -11.50 -13.48 2.62
N GLU A 70 -12.82 -13.68 2.70
CA GLU A 70 -13.52 -14.75 1.95
C GLU A 70 -13.46 -14.49 0.43
N CYS A 71 -13.74 -13.27 0.01
CA CYS A 71 -13.69 -12.85 -1.38
C CYS A 71 -12.26 -12.94 -1.93
N LEU A 72 -11.28 -12.49 -1.16
CA LEU A 72 -9.88 -12.52 -1.54
C LEU A 72 -9.36 -13.94 -1.67
N LEU A 73 -9.72 -14.85 -0.76
CA LEU A 73 -9.38 -16.26 -0.87
C LEU A 73 -9.97 -16.89 -2.15
N ARG A 74 -11.26 -16.64 -2.43
CA ARG A 74 -11.92 -17.12 -3.65
C ARG A 74 -11.24 -16.60 -4.91
N LEU A 75 -10.99 -15.30 -5.00
CA LEU A 75 -10.39 -14.69 -6.18
C LEU A 75 -8.92 -15.05 -6.34
N ALA A 76 -8.16 -15.14 -5.25
CA ALA A 76 -6.76 -15.52 -5.29
C ALA A 76 -6.58 -17.00 -5.69
N ASP A 77 -7.49 -17.88 -5.28
CA ASP A 77 -7.54 -19.27 -5.76
C ASP A 77 -7.93 -19.34 -7.25
N CYS A 78 -9.00 -18.63 -7.65
CA CYS A 78 -9.44 -18.52 -9.04
C CYS A 78 -8.35 -18.02 -9.99
N TYR A 79 -7.63 -16.96 -9.59
CA TYR A 79 -6.61 -16.30 -10.41
C TYR A 79 -5.18 -16.69 -10.03
N GLN A 80 -5.00 -17.74 -9.21
CA GLN A 80 -3.67 -18.27 -8.83
C GLN A 80 -2.70 -17.19 -8.32
N VAL A 81 -3.15 -16.39 -7.34
CA VAL A 81 -2.40 -15.28 -6.73
C VAL A 81 -1.88 -15.69 -5.35
N ASP A 82 -0.81 -16.49 -5.33
CA ASP A 82 -0.26 -17.11 -4.12
C ASP A 82 0.08 -16.12 -3.00
N ILE A 83 0.54 -14.92 -3.34
CA ILE A 83 0.90 -13.89 -2.36
C ILE A 83 -0.31 -13.45 -1.54
N VAL A 84 -1.50 -13.36 -2.16
CA VAL A 84 -2.74 -12.98 -1.49
C VAL A 84 -3.24 -14.13 -0.63
N ILE A 85 -3.15 -15.38 -1.11
CA ILE A 85 -3.48 -16.59 -0.31
C ILE A 85 -2.65 -16.62 0.97
N LYS A 86 -1.32 -16.45 0.87
CA LYS A 86 -0.41 -16.44 2.03
C LYS A 86 -0.72 -15.30 3.00
N ARG A 87 -1.03 -14.11 2.49
CA ARG A 87 -1.42 -12.97 3.33
C ARG A 87 -2.73 -13.22 4.07
N CYS A 88 -3.71 -13.83 3.41
CA CYS A 88 -4.97 -14.23 4.05
C CYS A 88 -4.73 -15.32 5.11
N GLU A 89 -3.85 -16.29 4.85
CA GLU A 89 -3.47 -17.33 5.81
C GLU A 89 -2.83 -16.75 7.08
N VAL A 90 -1.89 -15.81 6.92
CA VAL A 90 -1.25 -15.09 8.05
C VAL A 90 -2.28 -14.27 8.82
N TYR A 91 -3.18 -13.55 8.14
CA TYR A 91 -4.25 -12.80 8.79
C TYR A 91 -5.16 -13.74 9.60
N LEU A 92 -5.67 -14.83 9.00
CA LEU A 92 -6.58 -15.76 9.67
C LEU A 92 -5.96 -16.44 10.89
N LYS A 93 -4.64 -16.67 10.87
CA LYS A 93 -3.87 -17.22 11.99
C LYS A 93 -3.79 -16.27 13.18
N ASN A 94 -3.56 -14.97 12.91
CA ASN A 94 -3.38 -13.95 13.95
C ASN A 94 -4.69 -13.26 14.34
N CYS A 95 -5.73 -13.40 13.52
CA CYS A 95 -7.06 -12.83 13.73
C CYS A 95 -7.69 -13.45 14.99
N PRO A 96 -8.32 -12.65 15.87
CA PRO A 96 -9.01 -13.17 17.04
C PRO A 96 -10.33 -13.90 16.64
N ILE A 97 -10.90 -14.68 17.56
CA ILE A 97 -12.05 -15.58 17.28
C ILE A 97 -13.37 -14.80 17.13
N ASP A 98 -13.46 -13.62 17.73
CA ASP A 98 -14.59 -12.69 17.65
C ASP A 98 -14.72 -12.01 16.28
N GLU A 99 -13.64 -11.90 15.51
CA GLU A 99 -13.65 -11.39 14.14
C GLU A 99 -13.96 -12.48 13.11
N VAL A 100 -13.28 -13.63 13.21
CA VAL A 100 -13.53 -14.78 12.33
C VAL A 100 -13.67 -16.02 13.20
N ALA A 101 -14.85 -16.64 13.12
CA ALA A 101 -15.20 -17.81 13.91
C ALA A 101 -14.23 -18.98 13.63
N LEU A 102 -14.01 -19.81 14.65
CA LEU A 102 -13.08 -20.93 14.54
C LEU A 102 -13.50 -21.92 13.45
N GLU A 103 -14.82 -22.12 13.30
CA GLU A 103 -15.45 -22.94 12.26
C GLU A 103 -15.06 -22.46 10.86
N ASP A 104 -15.23 -21.16 10.60
CA ASP A 104 -14.97 -20.56 9.29
C ASP A 104 -13.48 -20.62 8.95
N LYS A 105 -12.60 -20.47 9.94
CA LYS A 105 -11.15 -20.69 9.75
C LYS A 105 -10.82 -22.12 9.31
N ILE A 106 -11.53 -23.14 9.82
CA ILE A 106 -11.31 -24.52 9.35
C ILE A 106 -11.82 -24.68 7.94
N LEU A 107 -13.01 -24.17 7.66
CA LEU A 107 -13.62 -24.25 6.32
C LEU A 107 -12.71 -23.58 5.28
N TYR A 108 -12.20 -22.37 5.55
CA TYR A 108 -11.25 -21.70 4.67
C TYR A 108 -9.95 -22.49 4.51
N ALA A 109 -9.41 -23.06 5.59
CA ALA A 109 -8.18 -23.82 5.52
C ALA A 109 -8.33 -25.11 4.69
N GLN A 110 -9.52 -25.72 4.72
CA GLN A 110 -9.86 -26.89 3.91
C GLN A 110 -10.14 -26.50 2.46
N ASP A 111 -11.04 -25.55 2.23
CA ASP A 111 -11.50 -25.14 0.90
C ASP A 111 -10.35 -24.59 0.06
N TYR A 112 -9.50 -23.74 0.64
CA TYR A 112 -8.41 -23.06 -0.05
C TYR A 112 -7.02 -23.67 0.22
N ARG A 113 -6.96 -24.86 0.85
CA ARG A 113 -5.73 -25.61 1.12
C ARG A 113 -4.65 -24.77 1.83
N LEU A 114 -4.98 -24.26 3.02
CA LEU A 114 -4.11 -23.42 3.85
C LEU A 114 -3.43 -24.28 4.96
N PRO A 115 -2.25 -24.87 4.71
CA PRO A 115 -1.66 -25.88 5.60
C PRO A 115 -1.15 -25.29 6.92
N GLU A 116 -0.68 -24.04 6.94
CA GLU A 116 -0.19 -23.39 8.16
C GLU A 116 -1.35 -23.04 9.09
N LEU A 117 -2.52 -22.70 8.53
CA LEU A 117 -3.73 -22.47 9.30
C LEU A 117 -4.30 -23.79 9.89
N LEU A 118 -4.18 -24.91 9.17
CA LEU A 118 -4.53 -26.24 9.68
C LEU A 118 -3.59 -26.73 10.79
N ALA A 119 -2.29 -26.41 10.68
CA ALA A 119 -1.28 -26.82 11.66
C ALA A 119 -1.41 -26.10 13.02
N PHE A 120 -2.13 -24.97 13.07
CA PHE A 120 -2.18 -24.10 14.25
C PHE A 120 -3.15 -24.56 15.35
N LYS A 121 -3.98 -25.59 15.15
CA LYS A 121 -5.05 -25.93 16.11
C LYS A 121 -4.64 -27.00 17.12
N THR A 122 -4.83 -26.68 18.41
CA THR A 122 -4.69 -27.62 19.52
C THR A 122 -5.82 -28.65 19.49
N VAL A 123 -5.55 -29.85 20.00
CA VAL A 123 -6.50 -30.98 20.07
C VAL A 123 -7.79 -30.61 20.82
N ASP A 124 -7.75 -29.65 21.73
CA ASP A 124 -8.89 -29.24 22.55
C ASP A 124 -9.85 -28.27 21.86
N ASP A 125 -9.36 -27.51 20.87
CA ASP A 125 -10.20 -26.65 20.02
C ASP A 125 -11.01 -27.48 19.01
N VAL A 126 -10.40 -28.53 18.47
CA VAL A 126 -11.05 -29.48 17.54
C VAL A 126 -12.14 -30.31 18.24
N LYS A 127 -11.95 -30.66 19.52
CA LYS A 127 -12.96 -31.38 20.31
C LYS A 127 -14.22 -30.56 20.59
N LYS A 128 -14.09 -29.23 20.73
CA LYS A 128 -15.24 -28.33 20.96
C LYS A 128 -16.14 -28.18 19.73
N LEU A 129 -15.64 -28.51 18.54
CA LEU A 129 -16.32 -28.34 17.26
C LEU A 129 -17.13 -29.58 16.81
N HIS A 130 -17.07 -30.69 17.54
CA HIS A 130 -17.70 -31.95 17.15
C HIS A 130 -19.21 -31.97 17.45
N GLY A 131 -19.98 -31.11 16.76
CA GLY A 131 -21.44 -31.05 16.79
C GLY A 131 -22.08 -31.36 15.42
N PRO A 132 -23.35 -31.80 15.37
CA PRO A 132 -24.05 -32.14 14.11
C PRO A 132 -24.12 -30.97 13.11
N SER A 133 -24.16 -29.72 13.60
CA SER A 133 -24.22 -28.52 12.76
C SER A 133 -22.91 -28.27 11.99
N PHE A 134 -21.76 -28.55 12.59
CA PHE A 134 -20.45 -28.38 11.93
C PHE A 134 -20.23 -29.43 10.84
N GLN A 135 -20.64 -30.68 11.07
CA GLN A 135 -20.57 -31.75 10.06
C GLN A 135 -21.43 -31.44 8.82
N SER A 136 -22.59 -30.79 8.99
CA SER A 136 -23.40 -30.38 7.84
C SER A 136 -22.75 -29.28 6.98
N LYS A 137 -21.98 -28.38 7.58
CA LYS A 137 -21.22 -27.32 6.86
C LYS A 137 -20.00 -27.89 6.12
N LEU A 138 -19.31 -28.87 6.71
CA LEU A 138 -18.20 -29.57 6.06
C LEU A 138 -18.64 -30.36 4.82
N ASN A 139 -19.90 -30.82 4.80
CA ASN A 139 -20.49 -31.52 3.66
C ASN A 139 -21.08 -30.58 2.60
N GLY A 140 -20.95 -29.25 2.77
CA GLY A 140 -21.37 -28.26 1.79
C GLY A 140 -20.55 -28.33 0.50
N SER A 141 -21.04 -27.69 -0.56
CA SER A 141 -20.29 -27.57 -1.83
C SER A 141 -18.97 -26.82 -1.59
N PRO A 142 -17.84 -27.27 -2.15
CA PRO A 142 -16.57 -26.59 -2.04
C PRO A 142 -16.65 -25.14 -2.56
N LYS A 143 -16.07 -24.18 -1.83
CA LYS A 143 -16.02 -22.76 -2.27
C LYS A 143 -14.81 -22.44 -3.17
N SER A 144 -13.84 -23.35 -3.26
CA SER A 144 -12.68 -23.18 -4.13
C SER A 144 -13.07 -23.33 -5.61
N CYS A 145 -12.53 -22.43 -6.44
CA CYS A 145 -12.81 -22.38 -7.87
C CYS A 145 -12.35 -23.67 -8.58
N TYR A 146 -11.30 -24.31 -8.07
CA TYR A 146 -10.81 -25.59 -8.60
C TYR A 146 -11.76 -26.75 -8.30
N ALA A 147 -12.41 -26.75 -7.15
CA ALA A 147 -13.30 -27.84 -6.72
C ALA A 147 -14.70 -27.74 -7.36
N GLU A 148 -15.18 -26.53 -7.67
CA GLU A 148 -16.39 -26.33 -8.47
C GLU A 148 -16.24 -26.89 -9.90
N TYR A 149 -15.08 -26.73 -10.54
CA TYR A 149 -14.81 -27.25 -11.90
C TYR A 149 -14.83 -28.80 -11.98
N GLU A 150 -14.42 -29.51 -10.91
CA GLU A 150 -14.42 -30.99 -10.88
C GLU A 150 -15.83 -31.58 -10.69
N THR A 151 -16.71 -30.88 -9.96
CA THR A 151 -18.09 -31.35 -9.70
C THR A 151 -19.02 -31.18 -10.91
N HIS A 152 -18.82 -30.18 -11.75
CA HIS A 152 -19.63 -29.98 -12.96
C HIS A 152 -19.28 -30.94 -14.11
N ASN A 153 -18.02 -31.38 -14.22
CA ASN A 153 -17.55 -32.23 -15.32
C ASN A 153 -17.79 -33.75 -15.11
N THR A 154 -18.18 -34.18 -13.92
CA THR A 154 -18.46 -35.61 -13.63
C THR A 154 -19.91 -36.03 -13.94
N SER A 155 -20.79 -35.09 -14.30
CA SER A 155 -22.19 -35.38 -14.66
C SER A 155 -22.42 -35.62 -16.17
N ALA A 156 -21.39 -35.44 -17.01
CA ALA A 156 -21.53 -35.49 -18.46
C ALA A 156 -20.33 -36.14 -19.17
N HIS A 157 -20.02 -37.41 -18.89
CA HIS A 157 -19.50 -38.36 -19.89
C HIS A 157 -19.31 -39.76 -19.29
N ASN A 158 -20.28 -40.65 -19.53
CA ASN A 158 -20.00 -42.08 -19.66
C ASN A 158 -19.39 -42.28 -21.06
N GLY A 159 -18.06 -42.30 -21.14
CA GLY A 159 -17.35 -42.55 -22.38
C GLY A 159 -15.88 -42.82 -22.10
N GLN A 160 -15.42 -44.02 -22.41
CA GLN A 160 -14.05 -44.49 -22.26
C GLN A 160 -13.04 -43.51 -22.88
N GLY A 161 -12.18 -42.93 -22.05
CA GLY A 161 -11.05 -42.10 -22.46
C GLY A 161 -9.89 -42.34 -21.50
N ARG A 162 -8.82 -42.94 -22.02
CA ARG A 162 -7.54 -43.20 -21.33
C ARG A 162 -6.97 -41.89 -20.79
N ALA A 163 -6.68 -41.85 -19.49
CA ALA A 163 -5.88 -40.80 -18.87
C ALA A 163 -4.40 -41.00 -19.26
N GLU A 164 -3.92 -40.23 -20.23
CA GLU A 164 -2.50 -39.94 -20.43
C GLU A 164 -2.23 -38.53 -19.90
N ASN A 165 -2.07 -38.43 -18.58
CA ASN A 165 -1.29 -37.44 -17.83
C ASN A 165 -1.55 -37.69 -16.34
N GLY A 166 -0.55 -38.25 -15.66
CA GLY A 166 -0.67 -38.88 -14.37
C GLY A 166 -0.90 -37.94 -13.18
N TYR A 167 -2.17 -37.63 -12.90
CA TYR A 167 -2.62 -37.24 -11.56
C TYR A 167 -3.94 -37.98 -11.20
N PRO A 168 -4.03 -38.65 -10.05
CA PRO A 168 -5.22 -39.46 -9.72
C PRO A 168 -6.41 -38.61 -9.26
N ALA A 169 -7.62 -39.13 -9.45
CA ALA A 169 -8.90 -38.46 -9.19
C ALA A 169 -9.03 -37.86 -7.77
N ALA A 170 -9.45 -36.60 -7.69
CA ALA A 170 -9.45 -35.74 -6.51
C ALA A 170 -10.45 -36.11 -5.39
N ASN A 171 -11.45 -36.96 -5.66
CA ASN A 171 -12.54 -37.21 -4.70
C ASN A 171 -12.15 -38.06 -3.49
N ASN A 172 -10.92 -38.58 -3.43
CA ASN A 172 -10.41 -39.29 -2.26
C ASN A 172 -9.16 -38.66 -1.63
N TYR A 173 -8.55 -37.63 -2.24
CA TYR A 173 -7.29 -37.06 -1.74
C TYR A 173 -7.45 -36.29 -0.43
N GLY A 174 -8.55 -35.57 -0.25
CA GLY A 174 -8.81 -34.87 1.02
C GLY A 174 -8.96 -35.84 2.18
N LEU A 175 -9.77 -36.89 2.01
CA LEU A 175 -9.99 -37.90 3.05
C LEU A 175 -8.80 -38.85 3.21
N GLU A 176 -8.10 -39.24 2.15
CA GLU A 176 -6.91 -40.09 2.24
C GLU A 176 -5.69 -39.33 2.74
N TYR A 177 -5.54 -38.04 2.42
CA TYR A 177 -4.50 -37.20 3.01
C TYR A 177 -4.80 -36.90 4.47
N VAL A 178 -6.05 -36.56 4.82
CA VAL A 178 -6.46 -36.41 6.22
C VAL A 178 -6.33 -37.74 6.96
N ASN A 179 -6.74 -38.88 6.41
CA ASN A 179 -6.57 -40.18 7.05
C ASN A 179 -5.11 -40.66 7.10
N SER A 180 -4.28 -40.29 6.12
CA SER A 180 -2.85 -40.60 6.12
C SER A 180 -2.09 -39.68 7.07
N GLN A 181 -2.48 -38.41 7.19
CA GLN A 181 -1.95 -37.48 8.18
C GLN A 181 -2.46 -37.81 9.58
N VAL A 182 -3.71 -38.27 9.73
CA VAL A 182 -4.25 -38.80 10.99
C VAL A 182 -3.53 -40.10 11.34
N LYS A 183 -3.31 -41.04 10.43
CA LYS A 183 -2.48 -42.24 10.69
C LYS A 183 -1.02 -41.90 11.00
N LEU A 184 -0.45 -40.89 10.33
CA LEU A 184 0.93 -40.43 10.58
C LEU A 184 1.01 -39.68 11.91
N LEU A 185 -0.01 -38.92 12.28
CA LEU A 185 -0.14 -38.23 13.57
C LEU A 185 -0.48 -39.21 14.68
N GLU A 186 -1.26 -40.25 14.45
CA GLU A 186 -1.52 -41.36 15.38
C GLU A 186 -0.27 -42.22 15.55
N ALA A 187 0.50 -42.45 14.48
CA ALA A 187 1.79 -43.13 14.54
C ALA A 187 2.86 -42.25 15.22
N LYS A 188 2.87 -40.94 14.99
CA LYS A 188 3.72 -39.98 15.70
C LYS A 188 3.29 -39.82 17.16
N LEU A 189 2.00 -39.82 17.45
CA LEU A 189 1.45 -39.78 18.80
C LEU A 189 1.69 -41.10 19.52
N ASN A 190 1.64 -42.25 18.84
CA ASN A 190 2.00 -43.53 19.42
C ASN A 190 3.51 -43.67 19.57
N TYR A 191 4.31 -43.16 18.63
CA TYR A 191 5.77 -43.09 18.75
C TYR A 191 6.16 -42.15 19.89
N GLU A 192 5.54 -40.97 20.02
CA GLU A 192 5.75 -40.05 21.13
C GLU A 192 5.15 -40.57 22.43
N LYS A 193 4.03 -41.30 22.44
CA LYS A 193 3.55 -42.00 23.65
C LYS A 193 4.45 -43.14 24.06
N LEU A 194 5.05 -43.87 23.12
CA LEU A 194 6.08 -44.88 23.39
C LEU A 194 7.40 -44.23 23.82
N ASN A 195 7.79 -43.10 23.24
CA ASN A 195 9.05 -42.41 23.53
C ASN A 195 8.94 -41.56 24.79
N PHE A 196 7.77 -40.99 25.09
CA PHE A 196 7.40 -40.37 26.36
C PHE A 196 7.15 -41.43 27.41
N GLY A 197 6.53 -42.57 27.08
CA GLY A 197 6.39 -43.71 27.98
C GLY A 197 7.74 -44.34 28.32
N LYS A 198 8.66 -44.44 27.36
CA LYS A 198 10.03 -44.91 27.56
C LYS A 198 10.87 -43.86 28.30
N LYS A 199 10.83 -42.58 27.93
CA LYS A 199 11.52 -41.51 28.68
C LYS A 199 10.95 -41.31 30.09
N PHE A 200 9.64 -41.43 30.28
CA PHE A 200 8.99 -41.37 31.59
C PHE A 200 9.28 -42.63 32.38
N SER A 201 9.34 -43.82 31.76
CA SER A 201 9.81 -45.04 32.41
C SER A 201 11.29 -44.98 32.75
N ASP A 202 12.14 -44.40 31.89
CA ASP A 202 13.58 -44.23 32.11
C ASP A 202 13.81 -43.18 33.20
N MET A 203 13.03 -42.10 33.21
CA MET A 203 13.01 -41.09 34.27
C MET A 203 12.44 -41.65 35.58
N GLN A 204 11.39 -42.46 35.54
CA GLN A 204 10.86 -43.15 36.72
C GLN A 204 11.84 -44.21 37.23
N ASN A 205 12.55 -44.91 36.36
CA ASN A 205 13.60 -45.86 36.73
C ASN A 205 14.85 -45.13 37.24
N TYR A 206 15.15 -43.94 36.72
CA TYR A 206 16.21 -43.06 37.20
C TYR A 206 15.86 -42.50 38.59
N TYR A 207 14.67 -41.93 38.78
CA TYR A 207 14.23 -41.45 40.09
C TYR A 207 13.99 -42.60 41.07
N ARG A 208 13.48 -43.76 40.65
CA ARG A 208 13.36 -44.96 41.50
C ARG A 208 14.73 -45.53 41.85
N GLY A 209 15.67 -45.54 40.92
CA GLY A 209 17.06 -45.90 41.17
C GLY A 209 17.73 -44.94 42.13
N ARG A 210 17.49 -43.63 41.98
CA ARG A 210 17.99 -42.58 42.87
C ARG A 210 17.32 -42.63 44.25
N ILE A 211 16.02 -42.93 44.31
CA ILE A 211 15.28 -43.18 45.56
C ILE A 211 15.85 -44.42 46.24
N ASN A 212 16.01 -45.55 45.53
CA ASN A 212 16.61 -46.76 46.10
C ASN A 212 18.08 -46.54 46.51
N GLU A 213 18.84 -45.71 45.78
CA GLU A 213 20.20 -45.33 46.15
C GLU A 213 20.21 -44.45 47.41
N LEU A 214 19.27 -43.51 47.52
CA LEU A 214 19.09 -42.67 48.70
C LEU A 214 18.56 -43.46 49.89
N GLU A 215 17.65 -44.42 49.68
CA GLU A 215 17.14 -45.34 50.68
C GLU A 215 18.22 -46.33 51.12
N SER A 216 19.05 -46.87 50.22
CA SER A 216 20.24 -47.64 50.60
C SER A 216 21.28 -46.79 51.33
N LYS A 217 21.46 -45.51 50.96
CA LYS A 217 22.34 -44.61 51.71
C LYS A 217 21.75 -44.25 53.07
N LEU A 218 20.43 -44.12 53.18
CA LEU A 218 19.70 -43.88 54.41
C LEU A 218 19.78 -45.10 55.32
N VAL A 219 19.48 -46.30 54.83
CA VAL A 219 19.64 -47.57 55.54
C VAL A 219 21.09 -47.82 55.91
N ALA A 220 22.07 -47.57 55.02
CA ALA A 220 23.49 -47.67 55.35
C ALA A 220 23.99 -46.55 56.28
N SER A 221 23.22 -45.47 56.44
CA SER A 221 23.45 -44.46 57.46
C SER A 221 22.80 -44.87 58.79
N GLU A 222 21.59 -45.45 58.76
CA GLU A 222 20.82 -46.02 59.87
C GLU A 222 21.50 -47.29 60.46
N GLU A 223 22.21 -48.08 59.66
CA GLU A 223 23.04 -49.20 60.10
C GLU A 223 24.39 -48.74 60.68
N ARG A 224 24.87 -47.54 60.29
CA ARG A 224 25.99 -46.86 60.96
C ARG A 224 25.56 -46.13 62.25
N PHE A 225 24.28 -46.23 62.60
CA PHE A 225 23.58 -45.41 63.58
C PHE A 225 23.36 -46.17 64.88
N LEU A 226 24.46 -46.40 65.57
CA LEU A 226 24.45 -46.72 66.99
C LEU A 226 24.86 -45.51 67.86
N GLN A 227 24.73 -44.28 67.34
CA GLN A 227 24.94 -43.03 68.09
C GLN A 227 23.98 -41.94 67.58
N VAL A 228 23.02 -41.55 68.42
CA VAL A 228 21.77 -40.85 68.06
C VAL A 228 21.89 -39.30 68.03
N ASP A 229 22.97 -38.71 68.54
CA ASP A 229 23.01 -37.25 68.80
C ASP A 229 23.49 -36.38 67.62
N THR A 230 24.07 -36.96 66.56
CA THR A 230 24.68 -36.18 65.45
C THR A 230 23.71 -35.80 64.33
N PHE A 231 22.63 -36.54 64.14
CA PHE A 231 21.70 -36.32 63.03
C PHE A 231 20.66 -35.24 63.27
N GLU A 232 20.25 -35.01 64.52
CA GLU A 232 19.36 -33.90 64.84
C GLU A 232 20.04 -32.56 64.56
N ALA A 233 21.35 -32.46 64.78
CA ALA A 233 22.15 -31.28 64.46
C ALA A 233 22.28 -31.05 62.94
N GLU A 234 22.52 -32.10 62.14
CA GLU A 234 22.58 -31.96 60.68
C GLU A 234 21.21 -31.63 60.07
N ARG A 235 20.13 -32.22 60.58
CA ARG A 235 18.77 -31.90 60.15
C ARG A 235 18.40 -30.45 60.48
N ALA A 236 18.75 -29.96 61.67
CA ALA A 236 18.54 -28.57 62.06
C ALA A 236 19.34 -27.59 61.17
N LYS A 237 20.57 -27.96 60.80
CA LYS A 237 21.39 -27.18 59.86
C LYS A 237 20.74 -27.10 58.46
N LEU A 238 20.29 -28.24 57.93
CA LEU A 238 19.63 -28.29 56.62
C LEU A 238 18.32 -27.50 56.58
N GLU A 239 17.52 -27.51 57.66
CA GLU A 239 16.27 -26.73 57.71
C GLU A 239 16.56 -25.22 57.77
N ASN A 240 17.61 -24.80 58.48
CA ASN A 240 18.05 -23.40 58.48
C ASN A 240 18.57 -22.95 57.11
N ASP A 241 19.34 -23.78 56.42
CA ASP A 241 19.82 -23.50 55.06
C ASP A 241 18.66 -23.37 54.07
N LYS A 242 17.65 -24.24 54.18
CA LYS A 242 16.42 -24.19 53.39
C LYS A 242 15.63 -22.89 53.65
N ILE A 243 15.49 -22.46 54.90
CA ILE A 243 14.85 -21.18 55.25
C ILE A 243 15.65 -20.00 54.67
N GLY A 244 16.98 -20.06 54.72
CA GLY A 244 17.87 -19.07 54.14
C GLY A 244 17.66 -18.91 52.63
N LEU A 245 17.61 -20.03 51.90
CA LEU A 245 17.36 -20.06 50.46
C LEU A 245 15.95 -19.55 50.11
N GLN A 246 14.92 -19.93 50.88
CA GLN A 246 13.55 -19.43 50.67
C GLN A 246 13.47 -17.89 50.82
N ASN A 247 14.18 -17.32 51.79
CA ASN A 247 14.24 -15.87 51.96
C ASN A 247 15.02 -15.17 50.84
N GLN A 248 16.07 -15.80 50.31
CA GLN A 248 16.80 -15.27 49.14
C GLN A 248 15.92 -15.28 47.88
N ILE A 249 15.17 -16.36 47.63
CA ILE A 249 14.23 -16.46 46.52
C ILE A 249 13.19 -15.34 46.62
N LYS A 250 12.51 -15.19 47.77
CA LYS A 250 11.52 -14.13 47.98
C LYS A 250 12.08 -12.72 47.75
N ASN A 251 13.30 -12.46 48.20
CA ASN A 251 13.97 -11.18 47.97
C ASN A 251 14.30 -10.95 46.49
N SER A 252 14.66 -12.00 45.76
CA SER A 252 14.91 -11.90 44.32
C SER A 252 13.63 -11.68 43.51
N GLU A 253 12.54 -12.36 43.87
CA GLU A 253 11.20 -12.18 43.27
C GLU A 253 10.71 -10.74 43.48
N TYR A 254 10.83 -10.20 44.70
CA TYR A 254 10.48 -8.82 44.99
C TYR A 254 11.28 -7.81 44.16
N LYS A 255 12.59 -8.02 44.00
CA LYS A 255 13.44 -7.14 43.16
C LYS A 255 13.04 -7.21 41.69
N LEU A 256 12.71 -8.40 41.19
CA LEU A 256 12.25 -8.59 39.81
C LEU A 256 10.93 -7.85 39.59
N GLU A 257 9.96 -8.02 40.50
CA GLU A 257 8.66 -7.35 40.44
C GLU A 257 8.79 -5.82 40.44
N GLN A 258 9.66 -5.26 41.30
CA GLN A 258 9.96 -3.82 41.30
C GLN A 258 10.57 -3.34 39.98
N SER A 259 11.43 -4.15 39.35
CA SER A 259 12.03 -3.81 38.05
C SER A 259 11.00 -3.83 36.92
N GLU A 260 10.06 -4.77 36.95
CA GLU A 260 8.97 -4.85 35.98
C GLU A 260 7.98 -3.69 36.13
N ILE A 261 7.60 -3.34 37.36
CA ILE A 261 6.74 -2.19 37.64
C ILE A 261 7.38 -0.91 37.09
N LYS A 262 8.67 -0.68 37.36
CA LYS A 262 9.40 0.48 36.82
C LYS A 262 9.38 0.50 35.29
N ARG A 263 9.63 -0.65 34.66
CA ARG A 263 9.60 -0.78 33.19
C ARG A 263 8.21 -0.47 32.62
N ARG A 264 7.14 -0.93 33.26
CA ARG A 264 5.75 -0.62 32.85
C ARG A 264 5.47 0.88 32.97
N LEU A 265 5.94 1.52 34.04
CA LEU A 265 5.80 2.96 34.23
C LEU A 265 6.53 3.76 33.14
N ASP A 266 7.78 3.39 32.83
CA ASP A 266 8.57 4.03 31.77
C ASP A 266 7.92 3.88 30.38
N LEU A 267 7.25 2.75 30.12
CA LEU A 267 6.50 2.53 28.89
C LEU A 267 5.24 3.40 28.82
N GLN A 268 4.49 3.51 29.92
CA GLN A 268 3.32 4.39 30.00
C GLN A 268 3.68 5.86 29.77
N VAL A 269 4.79 6.34 30.35
CA VAL A 269 5.26 7.71 30.13
C VAL A 269 5.56 7.96 28.64
N LYS A 270 6.25 7.02 27.98
CA LYS A 270 6.54 7.13 26.52
C LYS A 270 5.28 7.09 25.66
N GLU A 271 4.30 6.29 26.06
CA GLU A 271 3.01 6.21 25.36
C GLU A 271 2.26 7.54 25.44
N GLU A 272 2.22 8.17 26.63
CA GLU A 272 1.59 9.48 26.82
C GLU A 272 2.32 10.61 26.08
N GLU A 273 3.66 10.59 26.07
CA GLU A 273 4.45 11.52 25.25
C GLU A 273 4.14 11.36 23.75
N SER A 274 4.00 10.12 23.29
CA SER A 274 3.66 9.82 21.90
C SER A 274 2.24 10.29 21.55
N LYS A 275 1.25 10.06 22.42
CA LYS A 275 -0.12 10.57 22.25
C LYS A 275 -0.15 12.09 22.17
N LYS A 276 0.60 12.78 23.04
CA LYS A 276 0.72 14.23 23.00
C LYS A 276 1.31 14.71 21.67
N ARG A 277 2.37 14.05 21.19
CA ARG A 277 3.00 14.41 19.90
C ARG A 277 2.07 14.20 18.71
N ILE A 278 1.29 13.12 18.70
CA ILE A 278 0.28 12.86 17.68
C ILE A 278 -0.80 13.95 17.68
N SER A 279 -1.24 14.39 18.87
CA SER A 279 -2.21 15.49 19.00
C SER A 279 -1.66 16.80 18.42
N GLU A 280 -0.40 17.15 18.71
CA GLU A 280 0.27 18.33 18.15
C GLU A 280 0.37 18.28 16.62
N LEU A 281 0.76 17.14 16.06
CA LEU A 281 0.87 16.95 14.60
C LEU A 281 -0.51 17.06 13.92
N ASN A 282 -1.56 16.53 14.53
CA ASN A 282 -2.93 16.65 14.01
C ASN A 282 -3.41 18.10 14.00
N GLN A 283 -3.05 18.90 15.01
CA GLN A 283 -3.35 20.34 15.03
C GLN A 283 -2.60 21.08 13.91
N GLN A 284 -1.31 20.77 13.70
CA GLN A 284 -0.52 21.36 12.61
C GLN A 284 -1.10 21.01 11.23
N LEU A 285 -1.44 19.74 11.01
CA LEU A 285 -2.07 19.29 9.77
C LEU A 285 -3.41 19.99 9.52
N HIS A 286 -4.20 20.24 10.57
CA HIS A 286 -5.45 20.97 10.41
C HIS A 286 -5.20 22.44 9.99
N ALA A 287 -4.23 23.11 10.60
CA ALA A 287 -3.84 24.47 10.24
C ALA A 287 -3.33 24.55 8.79
N GLU A 288 -2.53 23.58 8.35
CA GLU A 288 -2.02 23.52 6.97
C GLU A 288 -3.17 23.32 5.96
N LYS A 289 -4.13 22.45 6.25
CA LYS A 289 -5.33 22.27 5.40
C LYS A 289 -6.15 23.55 5.27
N GLN A 290 -6.28 24.32 6.35
CA GLN A 290 -6.97 25.61 6.31
C GLN A 290 -6.19 26.64 5.48
N ALA A 291 -4.87 26.70 5.62
CA ALA A 291 -4.01 27.57 4.83
C ALA A 291 -4.08 27.25 3.33
N ARG A 292 -4.06 25.95 2.97
CA ARG A 292 -4.20 25.50 1.58
C ARG A 292 -5.54 25.87 0.98
N LYS A 293 -6.64 25.68 1.73
CA LYS A 293 -7.97 26.10 1.28
C LYS A 293 -8.02 27.60 0.97
N LYS A 294 -7.42 28.43 1.83
CA LYS A 294 -7.34 29.88 1.60
C LYS A 294 -6.51 30.21 0.35
N ALA A 295 -5.39 29.52 0.12
CA ALA A 295 -4.58 29.69 -1.09
C ALA A 295 -5.34 29.29 -2.36
N ASP A 296 -6.12 28.20 -2.31
CA ASP A 296 -6.96 27.76 -3.45
C ASP A 296 -8.07 28.79 -3.75
N GLU A 297 -8.66 29.40 -2.73
CA GLU A 297 -9.64 30.50 -2.88
C GLU A 297 -9.00 31.75 -3.51
N GLU A 298 -7.78 32.12 -3.09
CA GLU A 298 -7.02 33.23 -3.69
C GLU A 298 -6.63 32.95 -5.14
N LEU A 299 -6.22 31.72 -5.47
CA LEU A 299 -5.91 31.29 -6.84
C LEU A 299 -7.15 31.34 -7.73
N ALA A 300 -8.32 30.91 -7.22
CA ALA A 300 -9.58 31.01 -7.94
C ALA A 300 -9.94 32.47 -8.25
N ALA A 301 -9.75 33.39 -7.30
CA ALA A 301 -9.97 34.82 -7.51
C ALA A 301 -9.02 35.42 -8.56
N LEU A 302 -7.75 35.01 -8.57
CA LEU A 302 -6.79 35.41 -9.59
C LEU A 302 -7.19 34.91 -10.99
N ASN A 303 -7.62 33.66 -11.11
CA ASN A 303 -8.06 33.10 -12.39
C ASN A 303 -9.27 33.84 -12.97
N ILE A 304 -10.18 34.35 -12.13
CA ILE A 304 -11.30 35.21 -12.58
C ILE A 304 -10.75 36.51 -13.18
N LYS A 305 -9.82 37.19 -12.48
CA LYS A 305 -9.19 38.43 -12.99
C LYS A 305 -8.44 38.22 -14.30
N VAL A 306 -7.76 37.08 -14.46
CA VAL A 306 -7.08 36.73 -15.72
C VAL A 306 -8.10 36.63 -16.87
N LYS A 307 -9.23 35.96 -16.65
CA LYS A 307 -10.30 35.88 -17.66
C LYS A 307 -10.90 37.24 -18.02
N GLU A 308 -11.08 38.13 -17.05
CA GLU A 308 -11.53 39.51 -17.30
C GLU A 308 -10.53 40.28 -18.17
N LEU A 309 -9.23 40.14 -17.90
CA LEU A 309 -8.18 40.75 -18.71
C LEU A 309 -8.14 40.18 -20.14
N GLU A 310 -8.29 38.87 -20.31
CA GLU A 310 -8.38 38.23 -21.62
C GLU A 310 -9.56 38.79 -22.44
N GLN A 311 -10.73 38.97 -21.81
CA GLN A 311 -11.89 39.59 -22.47
C GLN A 311 -11.62 41.04 -22.89
N LEU A 312 -10.97 41.83 -22.04
CA LEU A 312 -10.60 43.22 -22.38
C LEU A 312 -9.61 43.29 -23.54
N VAL A 313 -8.64 42.36 -23.59
CA VAL A 313 -7.70 42.25 -24.72
C VAL A 313 -8.46 41.92 -26.01
N GLN A 314 -9.41 40.97 -25.97
CA GLN A 314 -10.22 40.62 -27.13
C GLN A 314 -11.07 41.81 -27.63
N ILE A 315 -11.69 42.57 -26.71
CA ILE A 315 -12.44 43.78 -27.05
C ILE A 315 -11.52 44.79 -27.76
N LYS A 316 -10.34 45.07 -27.20
CA LYS A 316 -9.38 46.00 -27.79
C LYS A 316 -8.89 45.56 -29.18
N GLN A 317 -8.68 44.27 -29.39
CA GLN A 317 -8.35 43.74 -30.72
C GLN A 317 -9.47 44.00 -31.73
N THR A 318 -10.74 43.78 -31.35
CA THR A 318 -11.88 44.05 -32.25
C THR A 318 -12.09 45.54 -32.53
N GLU A 319 -11.83 46.43 -31.56
CA GLU A 319 -11.88 47.88 -31.76
C GLU A 319 -10.81 48.31 -32.78
N ASN A 320 -9.57 47.83 -32.62
CA ASN A 320 -8.50 48.13 -33.57
C ASN A 320 -8.83 47.62 -34.98
N GLN A 321 -9.40 46.42 -35.10
CA GLN A 321 -9.84 45.87 -36.38
C GLN A 321 -10.86 46.77 -37.07
N LYS A 322 -11.85 47.29 -36.33
CA LYS A 322 -12.87 48.21 -36.87
C LYS A 322 -12.27 49.53 -37.35
N VAL A 323 -11.29 50.08 -36.63
CA VAL A 323 -10.60 51.31 -37.02
C VAL A 323 -9.82 51.08 -38.32
N ASP A 324 -9.13 49.95 -38.43
CA ASP A 324 -8.40 49.59 -39.65
C ASP A 324 -9.36 49.38 -40.84
N ASP A 325 -10.49 48.70 -40.64
CA ASP A 325 -11.52 48.50 -41.68
C ASP A 325 -12.14 49.84 -42.14
N GLN A 326 -12.44 50.75 -41.19
CA GLN A 326 -12.95 52.08 -41.50
C GLN A 326 -11.97 52.86 -42.37
N LEU A 327 -10.68 52.85 -41.99
CA LEU A 327 -9.64 53.53 -42.75
C LEU A 327 -9.48 52.97 -44.16
N VAL A 328 -9.54 51.65 -44.32
CA VAL A 328 -9.51 51.00 -45.65
C VAL A 328 -10.69 51.44 -46.51
N ASN A 329 -11.88 51.58 -45.92
CA ASN A 329 -13.07 52.05 -46.63
C ASN A 329 -12.97 53.53 -47.03
N ASP A 330 -12.47 54.39 -46.13
CA ASP A 330 -12.24 55.81 -46.41
C ASP A 330 -11.23 55.98 -47.58
N LEU A 331 -10.14 55.21 -47.56
CA LEU A 331 -9.15 55.19 -48.66
C LEU A 331 -9.73 54.67 -49.98
N ARG A 332 -10.63 53.70 -49.95
CA ARG A 332 -11.33 53.22 -51.16
C ARG A 332 -12.26 54.29 -51.73
N SER A 333 -12.95 55.03 -50.87
CA SER A 333 -13.82 56.15 -51.24
C SER A 333 -13.02 57.27 -51.91
N GLU A 334 -11.91 57.70 -51.31
CA GLU A 334 -11.02 58.72 -51.91
C GLU A 334 -10.46 58.28 -53.26
N ASN A 335 -10.00 57.03 -53.38
CA ASN A 335 -9.52 56.49 -54.66
C ASN A 335 -10.59 56.47 -55.74
N LYS A 336 -11.85 56.23 -55.37
CA LYS A 336 -12.97 56.29 -56.30
C LYS A 336 -13.23 57.72 -56.79
N GLN A 337 -13.24 58.69 -55.88
CA GLN A 337 -13.39 60.11 -56.24
C GLN A 337 -12.25 60.60 -57.14
N LEU A 338 -11.02 60.16 -56.89
CA LEU A 338 -9.87 60.47 -57.74
C LEU A 338 -10.05 59.94 -59.16
N LYS A 339 -10.52 58.69 -59.31
CA LYS A 339 -10.82 58.11 -60.63
C LYS A 339 -11.93 58.87 -61.37
N GLU A 340 -12.99 59.27 -60.66
CA GLU A 340 -14.08 60.05 -61.25
C GLU A 340 -13.61 61.44 -61.71
N MET A 341 -12.69 62.07 -60.97
CA MET A 341 -12.03 63.31 -61.42
C MET A 341 -11.10 63.10 -62.62
N GLU A 342 -10.34 62.00 -62.67
CA GLU A 342 -9.50 61.64 -63.82
C GLU A 342 -10.36 61.51 -65.10
N GLU A 343 -11.48 60.78 -65.03
CA GLU A 343 -12.42 60.62 -66.16
C GLU A 343 -13.12 61.94 -66.56
N GLN A 344 -13.33 62.87 -65.63
CA GLN A 344 -13.87 64.20 -65.93
C GLN A 344 -12.85 65.13 -66.59
N CYS A 345 -11.57 65.00 -66.26
CA CYS A 345 -10.48 65.70 -66.95
C CYS A 345 -10.29 65.19 -68.39
N GLU A 346 -10.40 63.87 -68.62
CA GLU A 346 -10.29 63.29 -69.97
C GLU A 346 -11.41 63.73 -70.92
N LYS A 347 -12.59 64.09 -70.41
CA LYS A 347 -13.74 64.55 -71.22
C LYS A 347 -13.69 66.02 -71.63
N ASN A 348 -12.75 66.81 -71.10
CA ASN A 348 -12.60 68.24 -71.40
C ASN A 348 -11.30 68.51 -72.17
N SER A 349 -11.21 68.06 -73.42
CA SER A 349 -10.08 68.37 -74.30
C SER A 349 -10.34 69.60 -75.16
N GLU A 350 -9.92 70.78 -74.69
CA GLU A 350 -9.22 71.81 -75.50
C GLU A 350 -8.75 72.99 -74.62
N SER A 351 -7.83 72.73 -73.67
CA SER A 351 -6.83 73.70 -73.15
C SER A 351 -6.00 73.08 -72.02
N GLN A 352 -5.36 71.92 -72.24
CA GLN A 352 -4.61 71.26 -71.17
C GLN A 352 -3.33 70.59 -71.68
N LYS A 353 -2.32 71.40 -71.97
CA LYS A 353 -0.91 70.97 -71.89
C LYS A 353 -0.18 71.57 -70.69
N ILE A 354 -0.78 72.55 -70.00
CA ILE A 354 -0.22 73.20 -68.79
C ILE A 354 -0.84 72.61 -67.49
N SER A 355 -2.01 71.96 -67.54
CA SER A 355 -2.59 71.31 -66.35
C SER A 355 -2.02 69.91 -66.08
N GLU A 356 -1.54 69.22 -67.11
CA GLU A 356 -1.06 67.84 -67.01
C GLU A 356 0.29 67.76 -66.28
N GLU A 357 1.20 68.70 -66.52
CA GLU A 357 2.44 68.84 -65.73
C GLU A 357 2.16 69.20 -64.27
N LYS A 358 1.18 70.08 -64.01
CA LYS A 358 0.77 70.42 -62.64
C LYS A 358 0.14 69.23 -61.92
N TYR A 359 -0.66 68.44 -62.63
CA TYR A 359 -1.26 67.22 -62.11
C TYR A 359 -0.19 66.17 -61.78
N GLN A 360 0.78 65.94 -62.67
CA GLN A 360 1.89 65.01 -62.40
C GLN A 360 2.77 65.48 -61.23
N GLN A 361 3.06 66.79 -61.12
CA GLN A 361 3.77 67.32 -59.94
C GLN A 361 2.97 67.18 -58.64
N MET A 362 1.64 67.32 -58.70
CA MET A 362 0.77 67.16 -57.55
C MET A 362 0.68 65.69 -57.13
N LYS A 363 0.58 64.76 -58.09
CA LYS A 363 0.59 63.31 -57.88
C LYS A 363 1.87 62.85 -57.19
N VAL A 364 3.04 63.28 -57.67
CA VAL A 364 4.34 62.98 -57.04
C VAL A 364 4.42 63.52 -55.60
N LYS A 365 3.84 64.70 -55.31
CA LYS A 365 3.79 65.25 -53.95
C LYS A 365 2.86 64.45 -53.04
N ILE A 366 1.71 64.04 -53.53
CA ILE A 366 0.74 63.21 -52.80
C ILE A 366 1.35 61.84 -52.50
N ASP A 367 1.93 61.17 -53.50
CA ASP A 367 2.57 59.87 -53.32
C ASP A 367 3.69 59.93 -52.30
N LYS A 368 4.54 60.98 -52.38
CA LYS A 368 5.60 61.21 -51.40
C LYS A 368 5.05 61.41 -49.98
N PHE A 369 4.02 62.23 -49.82
CA PHE A 369 3.38 62.47 -48.53
C PHE A 369 2.75 61.20 -47.96
N VAL A 370 2.07 60.40 -48.79
CA VAL A 370 1.47 59.12 -48.39
C VAL A 370 2.55 58.12 -47.97
N THR A 371 3.66 58.02 -48.71
CA THR A 371 4.78 57.15 -48.31
C THR A 371 5.42 57.60 -46.99
N GLU A 372 5.66 58.89 -46.80
CA GLU A 372 6.25 59.42 -45.57
C GLU A 372 5.31 59.22 -44.36
N ALA A 373 4.00 59.45 -44.54
CA ALA A 373 2.99 59.22 -43.51
C ALA A 373 2.88 57.73 -43.13
N ASN A 374 2.90 56.83 -44.11
CA ASN A 374 2.86 55.38 -43.88
C ASN A 374 4.12 54.87 -43.18
N GLU A 375 5.30 55.34 -43.57
CA GLU A 375 6.54 54.99 -42.87
C GLU A 375 6.54 55.47 -41.42
N LYS A 376 6.05 56.68 -41.17
CA LYS A 376 5.98 57.25 -39.82
C LYS A 376 5.02 56.45 -38.94
N ARG A 377 3.85 56.08 -39.47
CA ARG A 377 2.87 55.24 -38.77
C ARG A 377 3.39 53.83 -38.51
N GLN A 378 4.06 53.21 -39.49
CA GLN A 378 4.69 51.89 -39.33
C GLN A 378 5.76 51.91 -38.22
N LYS A 379 6.61 52.94 -38.17
CA LYS A 379 7.61 53.12 -37.10
C LYS A 379 6.97 53.26 -35.72
N GLU A 380 5.86 53.99 -35.62
CA GLU A 380 5.14 54.21 -34.36
C GLU A 380 4.43 52.93 -33.86
N ILE A 381 3.85 52.14 -34.78
CA ILE A 381 3.29 50.81 -34.50
C ILE A 381 4.39 49.85 -34.04
N HIS A 382 5.55 49.85 -34.70
CA HIS A 382 6.65 48.96 -34.35
C HIS A 382 7.19 49.28 -32.95
N LYS A 383 7.38 50.58 -32.66
CA LYS A 383 7.83 51.06 -31.34
C LYS A 383 6.87 50.67 -30.21
N THR A 384 5.56 50.87 -30.41
CA THR A 384 4.55 50.52 -29.40
C THR A 384 4.43 49.01 -29.16
N LYS A 385 4.58 48.19 -30.22
CA LYS A 385 4.63 46.72 -30.08
C LYS A 385 5.88 46.26 -29.32
N GLU A 386 7.02 46.86 -29.59
CA GLU A 386 8.29 46.53 -28.94
C GLU A 386 8.25 46.86 -27.43
N GLU A 387 7.79 48.07 -27.08
CA GLU A 387 7.59 48.51 -25.68
C GLU A 387 6.60 47.61 -24.91
N ALA A 388 5.51 47.19 -25.56
CA ALA A 388 4.54 46.27 -24.97
C ALA A 388 5.14 44.87 -24.74
N SER A 389 5.93 44.37 -25.70
CA SER A 389 6.60 43.07 -25.59
C SER A 389 7.65 43.06 -24.47
N GLU A 390 8.43 44.14 -24.34
CA GLU A 390 9.44 44.26 -23.28
C GLU A 390 8.79 44.31 -21.90
N LYS A 391 7.67 45.03 -21.77
CA LYS A 391 6.92 45.10 -20.52
C LYS A 391 6.40 43.72 -20.11
N TYR A 392 5.85 42.96 -21.05
CA TYR A 392 5.36 41.60 -20.82
C TYR A 392 6.50 40.65 -20.41
N VAL A 393 7.64 40.70 -21.10
CA VAL A 393 8.81 39.86 -20.77
C VAL A 393 9.34 40.18 -19.37
N ARG A 394 9.40 41.47 -18.98
CA ARG A 394 9.83 41.87 -17.63
C ARG A 394 8.87 41.39 -16.53
N GLU A 395 7.55 41.41 -16.77
CA GLU A 395 6.57 40.89 -15.80
C GLU A 395 6.65 39.36 -15.69
N MET A 396 6.78 38.65 -16.81
CA MET A 396 6.92 37.19 -16.80
C MET A 396 8.22 36.72 -16.14
N ALA A 397 9.31 37.47 -16.28
CA ALA A 397 10.56 37.21 -15.57
C ALA A 397 10.40 37.32 -14.05
N LYS A 398 9.71 38.37 -13.55
CA LYS A 398 9.40 38.52 -12.12
C LYS A 398 8.59 37.35 -11.57
N TYR A 399 7.52 36.96 -12.27
CA TYR A 399 6.68 35.82 -11.84
C TYR A 399 7.47 34.51 -11.79
N LYS A 400 8.39 34.30 -12.75
CA LYS A 400 9.21 33.09 -12.80
C LYS A 400 10.20 33.03 -11.63
N ASP A 401 10.85 34.14 -11.29
CA ASP A 401 11.79 34.20 -10.17
C ASP A 401 11.09 34.06 -8.81
N GLU A 402 9.92 34.68 -8.63
CA GLU A 402 9.11 34.54 -7.41
C GLU A 402 8.57 33.11 -7.22
N SER A 403 8.16 32.46 -8.31
CA SER A 403 7.71 31.06 -8.30
C SER A 403 8.87 30.07 -8.01
N LEU A 404 10.05 30.31 -8.59
CA LEU A 404 11.23 29.47 -8.34
C LEU A 404 11.68 29.54 -6.87
N MET A 405 11.71 30.76 -6.30
CA MET A 405 12.11 30.99 -4.92
C MET A 405 11.13 30.37 -3.91
N ALA A 406 9.83 30.38 -4.21
CA ALA A 406 8.82 29.72 -3.38
C ALA A 406 8.94 28.18 -3.46
N GLY A 407 9.18 27.63 -4.66
CA GLY A 407 9.35 26.19 -4.86
C GLY A 407 10.60 25.63 -4.19
N GLU A 408 11.74 26.32 -4.27
CA GLU A 408 12.98 25.89 -3.63
C GLU A 408 12.91 25.92 -2.11
N LYS A 409 12.20 26.90 -1.53
CA LYS A 409 12.01 26.99 -0.08
C LYS A 409 11.17 25.81 0.44
N HIS A 410 10.04 25.52 -0.21
CA HIS A 410 9.22 24.36 0.13
C HIS A 410 9.93 23.03 -0.09
N HIS A 411 10.78 22.92 -1.11
CA HIS A 411 11.56 21.71 -1.34
C HIS A 411 12.62 21.50 -0.26
N ARG A 412 13.36 22.54 0.16
CA ARG A 412 14.36 22.45 1.24
C ARG A 412 13.72 22.10 2.59
N GLU A 413 12.57 22.69 2.92
CA GLU A 413 11.83 22.37 4.14
C GLU A 413 11.28 20.93 4.12
N SER A 414 10.77 20.46 2.98
CA SER A 414 10.29 19.08 2.81
C SER A 414 11.43 18.05 2.89
N VAL A 415 12.59 18.34 2.30
CA VAL A 415 13.77 17.47 2.37
C VAL A 415 14.32 17.40 3.79
N GLY A 416 14.35 18.53 4.51
CA GLY A 416 14.75 18.56 5.93
C GLY A 416 13.85 17.69 6.81
N LEU A 417 12.53 17.83 6.67
CA LEU A 417 11.56 17.03 7.43
C LEU A 417 11.66 15.53 7.09
N LYS A 418 11.90 15.17 5.82
CA LYS A 418 12.11 13.77 5.41
C LYS A 418 13.37 13.17 6.04
N GLU A 419 14.46 13.93 6.11
CA GLU A 419 15.70 13.44 6.72
C GLU A 419 15.58 13.32 8.25
N GLU A 420 14.88 14.25 8.92
CA GLU A 420 14.56 14.11 10.35
C GLU A 420 13.71 12.86 10.62
N LEU A 421 12.71 12.60 9.77
CA LEU A 421 11.86 11.42 9.88
C LEU A 421 12.64 10.12 9.63
N ARG A 422 13.59 10.14 8.68
CA ARG A 422 14.52 9.03 8.40
C ARG A 422 15.40 8.72 9.61
N GLN A 423 16.01 9.74 10.23
CA GLN A 423 16.84 9.59 11.41
C GLN A 423 16.04 9.09 12.63
N LEU A 424 14.80 9.54 12.79
CA LEU A 424 13.92 9.08 13.88
C LEU A 424 13.58 7.60 13.70
N ASN A 425 13.26 7.17 12.47
CA ASN A 425 12.98 5.77 12.15
C ASN A 425 14.20 4.85 12.35
N GLU A 426 15.41 5.30 11.98
CA GLU A 426 16.64 4.54 12.27
C GLU A 426 16.87 4.36 13.78
N LYS A 427 16.66 5.42 14.58
CA LYS A 427 16.72 5.33 16.06
C LYS A 427 15.69 4.37 16.63
N LEU A 428 14.48 4.35 16.08
CA LEU A 428 13.41 3.46 16.53
C LEU A 428 13.77 2.00 16.22
N ARG A 429 14.23 1.71 14.99
CA ARG A 429 14.69 0.37 14.58
C ARG A 429 15.83 -0.13 15.46
N HIS A 430 16.78 0.73 15.80
CA HIS A 430 17.88 0.38 16.68
C HIS A 430 17.38 -0.01 18.08
N LYS A 431 16.44 0.75 18.67
CA LYS A 431 15.84 0.43 19.97
C LYS A 431 15.02 -0.86 19.95
N LEU A 432 14.30 -1.13 18.85
CA LEU A 432 13.55 -2.37 18.68
C LEU A 432 14.49 -3.58 18.59
N SER A 433 15.57 -3.47 17.82
CA SER A 433 16.61 -4.50 17.72
C SER A 433 17.24 -4.81 19.09
N GLN A 434 17.60 -3.79 19.86
CA GLN A 434 18.12 -3.96 21.23
C GLN A 434 17.10 -4.66 22.15
N SER A 435 15.82 -4.32 22.03
CA SER A 435 14.76 -4.96 22.82
C SER A 435 14.56 -6.43 22.45
N LEU A 436 14.72 -6.76 21.17
CA LEU A 436 14.61 -8.14 20.66
C LEU A 436 15.78 -9.01 21.15
N ILE A 437 17.00 -8.48 21.12
CA ILE A 437 18.19 -9.14 21.67
C ILE A 437 17.98 -9.44 23.15
N TYR A 438 17.51 -8.45 23.92
CA TYR A 438 17.23 -8.63 25.34
C TYR A 438 16.14 -9.69 25.60
N TYR A 439 15.09 -9.76 24.77
CA TYR A 439 14.05 -10.76 24.90
C TYR A 439 14.58 -12.18 24.63
N ASN A 440 15.42 -12.34 23.60
CA ASN A 440 16.05 -13.62 23.29
C ASN A 440 16.98 -14.08 24.41
N ASP A 441 17.77 -13.17 24.99
CA ASP A 441 18.62 -13.48 26.15
C ASP A 441 17.78 -13.92 27.37
N LEU A 442 16.63 -13.28 27.60
CA LEU A 442 15.70 -13.65 28.67
C LEU A 442 15.04 -15.01 28.43
N THR A 443 14.78 -15.34 27.17
CA THR A 443 14.20 -16.63 26.78
C THR A 443 15.22 -17.74 26.98
N LYS A 444 16.47 -17.49 26.59
CA LYS A 444 17.59 -18.41 26.79
C LYS A 444 17.90 -18.65 28.27
N THR A 445 17.94 -17.60 29.10
CA THR A 445 18.14 -17.78 30.55
C THR A 445 17.00 -18.54 31.21
N LYS A 446 15.77 -18.39 30.71
CA LYS A 446 14.61 -19.16 31.18
C LYS A 446 14.71 -20.64 30.80
N GLU A 447 15.24 -20.96 29.62
CA GLU A 447 15.53 -22.33 29.20
C GLU A 447 16.66 -22.94 30.05
N GLU A 448 17.74 -22.20 30.29
CA GLU A 448 18.86 -22.61 31.16
C GLU A 448 18.45 -22.80 32.64
N LEU A 449 17.39 -22.11 33.11
CA LEU A 449 16.83 -22.29 34.46
C LEU A 449 15.87 -23.48 34.57
N ALA A 450 15.34 -23.94 33.44
CA ALA A 450 14.38 -25.04 33.35
C ALA A 450 15.08 -26.40 33.13
N GLU A 451 16.23 -26.41 32.47
CA GLU A 451 17.21 -27.52 32.46
C GLU A 451 17.85 -27.72 33.84
#